data_AF-A0A8K1LI70-F1
#
_entry.id   AF-A0A8K1LI70-F1
#
_cell.length_a   1.000
_cell.length_b   1.000
_cell.length_c   1.000
_cell.angle_alpha   90.00
_cell.angle_beta   90.00
_cell.angle_gamma   90.00
#
_symmetry.space_group_name_H-M   'P 1'
#
loop_
_entity.id
_entity.type
_entity.pdbx_description
1 polymer ?
#
loop_
_entity_poly.entity_id
_entity_poly.type
_entity_poly.pdbx_seq_one_letter_code
_entity_poly.pdbx_strand_id
1 'polypeptide(L)'
;MAAWALLALLALAPAAAGRMLSFASYYGDHMVLQKKPSGAVVWGHGELGAVVIVTLSGPSGLIMEKTAQVKGPSGTWTTVLDPMDPGGPYALTAQQGLEDVTLRDIYFGDVWLCSGQSNMAMTVLQVANASQELAAAAHYPYIRIFAAAPARSDVELEDLEQIDLPWSIPTAENLGHGNFTYFSAVCWLLGRSLYEALGSPIGLVEVAWGGTPIEAWSSRRVLQACGLPEDTGSTSPHQRLSGPQVPSVLWNAMIHPLLNMTLRGVAWYQGEANTFLNTDQYNCTFPALIADWRQAFHTGSLGQTEPLLPFGFVQLSTYRHQSADDSFARLRWHQTADLGVVPNARMPNTFMAVAMDLGDEHSPYGRWVLGWGEGVGMEFLGTSHIFFLFLGSIHPRDKQNVAHRLLLGAKAVAYGDKELVFQGPYPTRAVLEVTSGLLNVTYSQELICRQRDAQAFEVRSGISSPESSPKKGKATLTDVGFSPPQVCCSSQASPCQWLPAPVVAVGSHTVTLALSGCRTLVLGLRYAWAEWPCEYQACPLYNPQGLPAPPFLLDTLPAGNAAGGRELLLLPSSRFL
;
A
#
# COMPACT_ATOMS: atom_id res chain seq x y z
N MET A 1 -29.27 73.86 -34.50
CA MET A 1 -28.14 73.81 -33.56
C MET A 1 -28.59 73.08 -32.31
N ALA A 2 -28.24 71.81 -32.17
CA ALA A 2 -28.41 71.06 -30.93
C ALA A 2 -27.25 70.07 -30.84
N ALA A 3 -26.24 70.42 -30.05
CA ALA A 3 -25.07 69.59 -29.79
C ALA A 3 -25.42 68.63 -28.65
N TRP A 4 -25.35 67.33 -28.90
CA TRP A 4 -25.44 66.30 -27.86
C TRP A 4 -24.02 65.97 -27.39
N ALA A 5 -23.73 66.31 -26.13
CA ALA A 5 -22.52 65.91 -25.44
C ALA A 5 -22.69 64.47 -24.93
N LEU A 6 -21.87 63.53 -25.42
CA LEU A 6 -21.75 62.21 -24.82
C LEU A 6 -20.82 62.31 -23.60
N LEU A 7 -21.38 62.11 -22.40
CA LEU A 7 -20.61 61.80 -21.19
C LEU A 7 -20.19 60.32 -21.24
N ALA A 8 -18.88 60.08 -21.27
CA ALA A 8 -18.31 58.76 -21.06
C ALA A 8 -18.33 58.45 -19.55
N LEU A 9 -19.18 57.51 -19.12
CA LEU A 9 -19.07 56.89 -17.80
C LEU A 9 -17.83 55.98 -17.80
N LEU A 10 -16.80 56.36 -17.03
CA LEU A 10 -15.76 55.42 -16.61
C LEU A 10 -16.41 54.38 -15.68
N ALA A 11 -16.60 53.16 -16.19
CA ALA A 11 -16.89 52.01 -15.36
C ALA A 11 -15.65 51.71 -14.50
N LEU A 12 -15.71 52.08 -13.22
CA LEU A 12 -14.81 51.55 -12.20
C LEU A 12 -14.99 50.04 -12.19
N ALA A 13 -13.98 49.30 -12.63
CA ALA A 13 -13.92 47.87 -12.41
C ALA A 13 -14.06 47.62 -10.90
N PRO A 14 -14.88 46.64 -10.47
CA PRO A 14 -14.93 46.28 -9.06
C PRO A 14 -13.51 45.93 -8.63
N ALA A 15 -13.02 46.56 -7.56
CA ALA A 15 -11.81 46.09 -6.90
C ALA A 15 -12.02 44.59 -6.63
N ALA A 16 -11.15 43.75 -7.18
CA ALA A 16 -11.18 42.34 -6.89
C ALA A 16 -11.20 42.20 -5.37
N ALA A 17 -12.25 41.61 -4.81
CA ALA A 17 -12.27 41.32 -3.38
C ALA A 17 -11.02 40.47 -3.12
N GLY A 18 -10.10 41.00 -2.31
CA GLY A 18 -8.86 40.31 -1.96
C GLY A 18 -9.20 38.92 -1.40
N ARG A 19 -8.44 37.91 -1.81
CA ARG A 19 -8.61 36.55 -1.28
C ARG A 19 -8.21 36.57 0.20
N MET A 20 -9.09 36.07 1.06
CA MET A 20 -8.89 36.05 2.52
C MET A 20 -7.66 35.23 2.89
N LEU A 21 -6.87 35.70 3.87
CA LEU A 21 -5.74 34.94 4.40
C LEU A 21 -6.22 33.61 5.00
N SER A 22 -5.62 32.50 4.60
CA SER A 22 -5.89 31.18 5.17
C SER A 22 -4.68 30.27 5.05
N PHE A 23 -4.62 29.23 5.89
CA PHE A 23 -3.83 28.04 5.59
C PHE A 23 -4.56 27.18 4.54
N ALA A 24 -3.85 26.24 3.92
CA ALA A 24 -4.48 25.18 3.14
C ALA A 24 -5.43 24.34 4.00
N SER A 25 -6.46 23.78 3.39
CA SER A 25 -7.63 23.20 4.05
C SER A 25 -7.29 22.17 5.12
N TYR A 26 -6.28 21.32 4.87
CA TYR A 26 -5.90 20.22 5.76
C TYR A 26 -5.02 20.64 6.93
N TYR A 27 -4.64 21.91 7.07
CA TYR A 27 -4.00 22.40 8.30
C TYR A 27 -5.07 22.82 9.30
N GLY A 28 -4.89 22.42 10.55
CA GLY A 28 -5.85 22.69 11.62
C GLY A 28 -5.20 22.64 13.00
N ASP A 29 -5.99 23.01 14.01
CA ASP A 29 -5.61 22.79 15.41
C ASP A 29 -5.35 21.30 15.67
N HIS A 30 -4.53 20.99 16.67
CA HIS A 30 -4.17 19.62 17.06
C HIS A 30 -3.40 18.84 15.98
N MET A 31 -2.79 19.47 14.96
CA MET A 31 -2.03 18.71 13.96
C MET A 31 -0.62 18.31 14.41
N VAL A 32 -0.03 17.35 13.69
CA VAL A 32 1.40 17.05 13.77
C VAL A 32 2.07 17.46 12.47
N LEU A 33 3.15 18.23 12.57
CA LEU A 33 4.06 18.56 11.48
C LEU A 33 5.30 17.66 11.54
N GLN A 34 5.93 17.39 10.39
CA GLN A 34 7.11 16.52 10.35
C GLN A 34 8.28 17.14 11.13
N LYS A 35 8.84 16.36 12.07
CA LYS A 35 10.07 16.69 12.81
C LYS A 35 11.31 16.51 11.94
N LYS A 36 12.43 17.03 12.45
CA LYS A 36 13.78 16.91 11.89
C LYS A 36 14.15 15.46 11.50
N PRO A 37 15.05 15.24 10.52
CA PRO A 37 15.94 16.23 9.89
C PRO A 37 15.27 17.14 8.85
N SER A 38 14.08 16.80 8.38
CA SER A 38 13.31 17.63 7.45
C SER A 38 12.67 18.84 8.14
N GLY A 39 12.43 19.89 7.38
CA GLY A 39 11.54 20.99 7.75
C GLY A 39 10.12 20.70 7.30
N ALA A 40 9.12 21.14 8.06
CA ALA A 40 7.73 21.04 7.65
C ALA A 40 7.39 22.16 6.66
N VAL A 41 6.82 21.82 5.52
CA VAL A 41 6.25 22.80 4.59
C VAL A 41 4.89 23.25 5.11
N VAL A 42 4.65 24.55 5.08
CA VAL A 42 3.37 25.18 5.40
C VAL A 42 3.00 26.17 4.30
N TRP A 43 1.73 26.17 3.92
CA TRP A 43 1.24 26.96 2.80
C TRP A 43 -0.24 27.30 2.98
N GLY A 44 -0.72 28.21 2.15
CA GLY A 44 -2.13 28.60 2.10
C GLY A 44 -2.39 29.71 1.11
N HIS A 45 -3.45 30.49 1.34
CA HIS A 45 -3.91 31.54 0.45
C HIS A 45 -3.82 32.93 1.08
N GLY A 46 -3.73 33.95 0.24
CA GLY A 46 -3.75 35.36 0.65
C GLY A 46 -3.96 36.30 -0.53
N GLU A 47 -3.80 37.60 -0.28
CA GLU A 47 -3.95 38.62 -1.31
C GLU A 47 -2.73 38.65 -2.23
N LEU A 48 -2.95 38.67 -3.55
CA LEU A 48 -1.87 38.59 -4.53
C LEU A 48 -0.86 39.73 -4.36
N GLY A 49 0.43 39.39 -4.25
CA GLY A 49 1.52 40.34 -4.03
C GLY A 49 1.72 40.76 -2.57
N ALA A 50 0.87 40.30 -1.65
CA ALA A 50 1.06 40.52 -0.23
C ALA A 50 2.19 39.67 0.34
N VAL A 51 2.67 40.08 1.51
CA VAL A 51 3.68 39.38 2.29
C VAL A 51 3.01 38.72 3.49
N VAL A 52 3.19 37.41 3.61
CA VAL A 52 2.72 36.63 4.76
C VAL A 52 3.89 36.37 5.69
N ILE A 53 3.74 36.77 6.95
CA ILE A 53 4.67 36.47 8.03
C ILE A 53 4.14 35.24 8.77
N VAL A 54 4.92 34.17 8.81
CA VAL A 54 4.58 32.93 9.50
C VAL A 54 5.43 32.84 10.76
N THR A 55 4.80 32.88 11.92
CA THR A 55 5.48 32.78 13.23
C THR A 55 5.13 31.49 13.92
N LEU A 56 6.13 30.82 14.47
CA LEU A 56 5.95 29.67 15.36
C LEU A 56 6.31 30.12 16.77
N SER A 57 5.38 29.97 17.71
CA SER A 57 5.55 30.34 19.11
C SER A 57 5.35 29.14 20.02
N GLY A 58 6.20 29.02 21.05
CA GLY A 58 6.06 28.04 22.11
C GLY A 58 5.73 28.68 23.46
N PRO A 59 5.66 27.89 24.54
CA PRO A 59 5.38 28.39 25.88
C PRO A 59 6.37 29.46 26.37
N SER A 60 7.60 29.46 25.84
CA SER A 60 8.67 30.39 26.18
C SER A 60 8.79 31.60 25.24
N GLY A 61 7.86 31.77 24.29
CA GLY A 61 7.84 32.87 23.34
C GLY A 61 8.10 32.44 21.88
N LEU A 62 8.51 33.41 21.05
CA LEU A 62 8.77 33.21 19.63
C LEU A 62 9.93 32.22 19.41
N ILE A 63 9.71 31.20 18.59
CA ILE A 63 10.71 30.18 18.21
C ILE A 63 11.33 30.53 16.86
N MET A 64 10.50 30.87 15.87
CA MET A 64 10.96 31.27 14.54
C MET A 64 9.94 32.16 13.85
N GLU A 65 10.43 32.90 12.86
CA GLU A 65 9.66 33.71 11.94
C GLU A 65 10.14 33.41 10.51
N LYS A 66 9.18 33.24 9.59
CA LYS A 66 9.40 33.06 8.16
C LYS A 66 8.57 34.07 7.39
N THR A 67 9.03 34.40 6.18
CA THR A 67 8.32 35.32 5.29
C THR A 67 8.06 34.64 3.96
N ALA A 68 6.82 34.68 3.50
CA ALA A 68 6.40 34.16 2.21
C ALA A 68 5.72 35.26 1.39
N GLN A 69 5.89 35.20 0.08
CA GLN A 69 5.22 36.10 -0.86
C GLN A 69 4.02 35.38 -1.45
N VAL A 70 2.86 36.03 -1.47
CA VAL A 70 1.68 35.50 -2.15
C VAL A 70 1.85 35.66 -3.66
N LYS A 71 1.83 34.55 -4.39
CA LYS A 71 2.15 34.48 -5.82
C LYS A 71 1.14 33.64 -6.58
N GLY A 72 1.24 33.71 -7.91
CA GLY A 72 0.48 32.86 -8.83
C GLY A 72 -0.99 33.25 -8.96
N PRO A 73 -1.70 32.67 -9.94
CA PRO A 73 -3.11 32.97 -10.19
C PRO A 73 -4.04 32.46 -9.06
N SER A 74 -3.61 31.45 -8.29
CA SER A 74 -4.35 30.92 -7.14
C SER A 74 -4.15 31.73 -5.85
N GLY A 75 -3.23 32.70 -5.85
CA GLY A 75 -2.94 33.55 -4.68
C GLY A 75 -2.41 32.73 -3.50
N THR A 76 -1.33 31.96 -3.73
CA THR A 76 -0.76 31.07 -2.71
C THR A 76 0.53 31.60 -2.12
N TRP A 77 0.74 31.32 -0.84
CA TRP A 77 2.01 31.52 -0.15
C TRP A 77 2.50 30.17 0.37
N THR A 78 3.81 29.98 0.45
CA THR A 78 4.43 28.74 0.93
C THR A 78 5.76 29.06 1.61
N THR A 79 6.07 28.38 2.70
CA THR A 79 7.38 28.43 3.35
C THR A 79 7.73 27.09 3.97
N VAL A 80 9.03 26.88 4.17
CA VAL A 80 9.57 25.75 4.94
C VAL A 80 9.92 26.25 6.34
N LEU A 81 9.38 25.60 7.37
CA LEU A 81 9.78 25.82 8.76
C LEU A 81 11.15 25.19 9.00
N ASP A 82 11.96 25.75 9.92
CA ASP A 82 13.24 25.10 10.23
C ASP A 82 12.99 23.72 10.85
N PRO A 83 13.88 22.74 10.65
CA PRO A 83 13.74 21.42 11.26
C PRO A 83 13.63 21.50 12.78
N MET A 84 12.57 20.92 13.33
CA MET A 84 12.25 20.96 14.76
C MET A 84 12.50 19.61 15.44
N ASP A 85 12.95 19.66 16.69
CA ASP A 85 12.92 18.51 17.59
C ASP A 85 11.47 18.03 17.85
N PRO A 86 11.25 16.73 18.11
CA PRO A 86 9.92 16.24 18.45
C PRO A 86 9.41 16.91 19.74
N GLY A 87 8.16 17.36 19.73
CA GLY A 87 7.58 18.05 20.87
C GLY A 87 6.52 19.07 20.51
N GLY A 88 6.10 19.84 21.52
CA GLY A 88 4.97 20.76 21.47
C GLY A 88 4.38 20.95 22.88
N PRO A 89 3.22 21.61 23.00
CA PRO A 89 2.47 22.24 21.93
C PRO A 89 3.06 23.59 21.50
N TYR A 90 2.90 23.91 20.22
CA TYR A 90 3.21 25.21 19.64
C TYR A 90 1.95 25.88 19.06
N ALA A 91 2.07 27.17 18.77
CA ALA A 91 1.10 27.93 17.99
C ALA A 91 1.78 28.42 16.70
N LEU A 92 1.10 28.22 15.57
CA LEU A 92 1.56 28.65 14.25
C LEU A 92 0.62 29.74 13.72
N THR A 93 1.13 30.95 13.56
CA THR A 93 0.34 32.10 13.11
C THR A 93 0.82 32.56 11.75
N ALA A 94 -0.08 32.65 10.77
CA ALA A 94 0.15 33.37 9.52
C ALA A 94 -0.50 34.76 9.61
N GLN A 95 0.23 35.80 9.23
CA GLN A 95 -0.23 37.18 9.29
C GLN A 95 0.02 37.90 7.96
N GLN A 96 -0.97 38.64 7.49
CA GLN A 96 -0.92 39.49 6.31
C GLN A 96 -1.56 40.85 6.64
N GLY A 97 -0.74 41.90 6.74
CA GLY A 97 -1.24 43.21 7.15
C GLY A 97 -1.87 43.16 8.55
N LEU A 98 -3.19 43.41 8.63
CA LEU A 98 -3.97 43.34 9.88
C LEU A 98 -4.70 42.01 10.07
N GLU A 99 -4.72 41.13 9.06
CA GLU A 99 -5.35 39.81 9.16
C GLU A 99 -4.35 38.79 9.73
N ASP A 100 -4.80 37.96 10.66
CA ASP A 100 -4.05 36.84 11.18
C ASP A 100 -4.91 35.57 11.32
N VAL A 101 -4.28 34.42 11.12
CA VAL A 101 -4.87 33.10 11.34
C VAL A 101 -3.89 32.30 12.17
N THR A 102 -4.35 31.74 13.29
CA THR A 102 -3.51 30.99 14.22
C THR A 102 -4.02 29.56 14.40
N LEU A 103 -3.14 28.59 14.18
CA LEU A 103 -3.34 27.18 14.51
C LEU A 103 -2.68 26.87 15.86
N ARG A 104 -3.32 26.07 16.70
CA ARG A 104 -2.95 25.79 18.09
C ARG A 104 -2.77 24.29 18.34
N ASP A 105 -2.10 23.95 19.43
CA ASP A 105 -1.80 22.56 19.81
C ASP A 105 -1.00 21.80 18.73
N ILE A 106 -0.03 22.48 18.12
CA ILE A 106 0.78 21.92 17.05
C ILE A 106 1.97 21.15 17.64
N TYR A 107 2.15 19.91 17.23
CA TYR A 107 3.32 19.10 17.59
C TYR A 107 4.23 18.86 16.39
N PHE A 108 5.52 18.69 16.65
CA PHE A 108 6.46 18.12 15.69
C PHE A 108 6.67 16.64 16.01
N GLY A 109 6.51 15.79 14.99
CA GLY A 109 6.48 14.34 15.11
C GLY A 109 6.72 13.66 13.77
N ASP A 110 6.53 12.34 13.70
CA ASP A 110 6.58 11.63 12.41
C ASP A 110 5.17 11.57 11.79
N VAL A 111 5.04 12.01 10.54
CA VAL A 111 3.75 12.06 9.82
C VAL A 111 3.66 10.89 8.83
N TRP A 112 2.60 10.10 8.94
CA TRP A 112 2.36 8.92 8.12
C TRP A 112 1.08 9.07 7.30
N LEU A 113 1.19 8.82 5.99
CA LEU A 113 0.05 8.75 5.09
C LEU A 113 -0.43 7.29 4.97
N CYS A 114 -1.71 7.06 5.23
CA CYS A 114 -2.35 5.76 5.17
C CYS A 114 -3.38 5.76 4.04
N SER A 115 -3.12 4.98 2.99
CA SER A 115 -3.95 5.01 1.78
C SER A 115 -4.25 3.62 1.21
N GLY A 116 -5.24 3.56 0.31
CA GLY A 116 -5.67 2.33 -0.34
C GLY A 116 -7.19 2.22 -0.38
N GLN A 117 -7.68 0.98 -0.32
CA GLN A 117 -9.11 0.69 -0.45
C GLN A 117 -9.74 0.26 0.88
N SER A 118 -10.78 -0.58 0.81
CA SER A 118 -11.68 -0.89 1.94
C SER A 118 -10.98 -1.55 3.12
N ASN A 119 -9.90 -2.30 2.90
CA ASN A 119 -9.11 -2.85 4.01
C ASN A 119 -8.22 -1.81 4.72
N MET A 120 -7.88 -0.70 4.05
CA MET A 120 -7.33 0.50 4.70
C MET A 120 -8.44 1.29 5.40
N ALA A 121 -9.57 1.53 4.73
CA ALA A 121 -10.71 2.31 5.25
C ALA A 121 -11.52 1.59 6.36
N MET A 122 -11.23 0.32 6.63
CA MET A 122 -11.89 -0.45 7.68
C MET A 122 -11.53 0.14 9.05
N THR A 123 -12.53 0.43 9.88
CA THR A 123 -12.33 1.24 11.09
C THR A 123 -12.05 0.39 12.33
N VAL A 124 -11.58 1.04 13.41
CA VAL A 124 -11.19 0.36 14.66
C VAL A 124 -12.35 -0.43 15.25
N LEU A 125 -13.60 -0.01 15.06
CA LEU A 125 -14.77 -0.74 15.56
C LEU A 125 -14.93 -2.14 14.91
N GLN A 126 -14.38 -2.33 13.72
CA GLN A 126 -14.61 -3.53 12.90
C GLN A 126 -13.56 -4.62 13.13
N VAL A 127 -12.49 -4.35 13.88
CA VAL A 127 -11.36 -5.29 14.05
C VAL A 127 -11.51 -6.18 15.28
N ALA A 128 -10.74 -7.27 15.32
CA ALA A 128 -10.63 -8.08 16.52
C ALA A 128 -10.08 -7.24 17.69
N ASN A 129 -10.64 -7.40 18.88
CA ASN A 129 -10.31 -6.62 20.09
C ASN A 129 -10.64 -5.11 20.03
N ALA A 130 -11.55 -4.69 19.13
CA ALA A 130 -11.98 -3.30 18.99
C ALA A 130 -12.28 -2.60 20.32
N SER A 131 -13.03 -3.23 21.23
CA SER A 131 -13.40 -2.61 22.52
C SER A 131 -12.20 -2.24 23.38
N GLN A 132 -11.12 -3.03 23.35
CA GLN A 132 -9.90 -2.74 24.10
C GLN A 132 -9.13 -1.59 23.45
N GLU A 133 -9.04 -1.58 22.12
CA GLU A 133 -8.37 -0.52 21.37
C GLU A 133 -9.05 0.84 21.55
N LEU A 134 -10.39 0.88 21.44
CA LEU A 134 -11.16 2.11 21.64
C LEU A 134 -11.04 2.62 23.08
N ALA A 135 -11.03 1.74 24.08
CA ALA A 135 -10.84 2.12 25.48
C ALA A 135 -9.42 2.65 25.76
N ALA A 136 -8.42 2.14 25.04
CA ALA A 136 -7.02 2.54 25.21
C ALA A 136 -6.68 3.86 24.50
N ALA A 137 -7.52 4.38 23.60
CA ALA A 137 -7.26 5.57 22.78
C ALA A 137 -6.78 6.78 23.60
N ALA A 138 -7.40 7.01 24.77
CA ALA A 138 -7.07 8.12 25.67
C ALA A 138 -5.65 8.06 26.25
N HIS A 139 -4.97 6.91 26.20
CA HIS A 139 -3.58 6.76 26.64
C HIS A 139 -2.55 7.30 25.63
N TYR A 140 -3.00 7.73 24.44
CA TYR A 140 -2.13 8.22 23.37
C TYR A 140 -2.37 9.70 23.04
N PRO A 141 -2.22 10.63 23.99
CA PRO A 141 -2.54 12.05 23.83
C PRO A 141 -1.54 12.82 22.95
N TYR A 142 -0.57 12.15 22.33
CA TYR A 142 0.40 12.73 21.38
C TYR A 142 0.34 12.08 19.99
N ILE A 143 -0.63 11.20 19.77
CA ILE A 143 -1.04 10.81 18.42
C ILE A 143 -2.12 11.79 17.97
N ARG A 144 -2.10 12.15 16.69
CA ARG A 144 -3.14 12.96 16.05
C ARG A 144 -3.59 12.30 14.77
N ILE A 145 -4.91 12.30 14.56
CA ILE A 145 -5.56 11.65 13.43
C ILE A 145 -6.25 12.69 12.56
N PHE A 146 -6.23 12.47 11.26
CA PHE A 146 -6.88 13.29 10.23
C PHE A 146 -7.34 12.39 9.09
N ALA A 147 -8.57 12.58 8.59
CA ALA A 147 -9.08 11.84 7.44
C ALA A 147 -9.59 12.80 6.36
N ALA A 148 -9.08 12.64 5.14
CA ALA A 148 -9.60 13.33 3.96
C ALA A 148 -10.94 12.72 3.56
N ALA A 149 -11.90 13.57 3.15
CA ALA A 149 -13.18 13.06 2.66
C ALA A 149 -13.03 12.41 1.28
N PRO A 150 -13.83 11.37 0.98
CA PRO A 150 -13.91 10.81 -0.36
C PRO A 150 -14.27 11.88 -1.42
N ALA A 151 -13.32 12.19 -2.31
CA ALA A 151 -13.51 13.14 -3.40
C ALA A 151 -12.96 12.58 -4.73
N ARG A 152 -13.44 13.11 -5.87
CA ARG A 152 -12.99 12.73 -7.21
C ARG A 152 -12.84 13.95 -8.10
N SER A 153 -11.85 13.95 -8.97
CA SER A 153 -11.66 15.02 -9.95
C SER A 153 -10.99 14.51 -11.21
N ASP A 154 -11.40 15.00 -12.38
CA ASP A 154 -10.75 14.69 -13.66
C ASP A 154 -9.42 15.45 -13.86
N VAL A 155 -9.15 16.44 -12.98
CA VAL A 155 -7.95 17.27 -12.96
C VAL A 155 -7.32 17.33 -11.57
N GLU A 156 -6.00 17.44 -11.50
CA GLU A 156 -5.25 17.60 -10.25
C GLU A 156 -5.73 18.84 -9.48
N LEU A 157 -6.18 18.64 -8.23
CA LEU A 157 -6.65 19.71 -7.35
C LEU A 157 -5.47 20.28 -6.54
N GLU A 158 -5.48 21.59 -6.30
CA GLU A 158 -4.45 22.28 -5.51
C GLU A 158 -4.61 22.02 -4.00
N ASP A 159 -5.85 21.92 -3.53
CA ASP A 159 -6.23 21.72 -2.12
C ASP A 159 -7.38 20.70 -2.01
N LEU A 160 -7.61 20.14 -0.81
CA LEU A 160 -8.72 19.22 -0.60
C LEU A 160 -10.06 19.96 -0.69
N GLU A 161 -11.04 19.33 -1.34
CA GLU A 161 -12.41 19.87 -1.40
C GLU A 161 -13.15 19.74 -0.06
N GLN A 162 -12.91 18.63 0.64
CA GLN A 162 -13.61 18.31 1.88
C GLN A 162 -12.74 17.46 2.81
N ILE A 163 -12.96 17.65 4.11
CA ILE A 163 -12.34 16.92 5.20
C ILE A 163 -13.43 16.12 5.91
N ASP A 164 -13.19 14.84 6.17
CA ASP A 164 -14.13 13.98 6.89
C ASP A 164 -13.88 14.08 8.40
N LEU A 165 -12.60 13.98 8.80
CA LEU A 165 -12.16 14.15 10.17
C LEU A 165 -11.03 15.18 10.23
N PRO A 166 -11.26 16.38 10.79
CA PRO A 166 -10.18 17.34 11.03
C PRO A 166 -9.21 16.79 12.07
N TRP A 167 -8.01 17.36 12.10
CA TRP A 167 -6.97 16.99 13.06
C TRP A 167 -7.52 16.92 14.48
N SER A 168 -7.38 15.75 15.09
CA SER A 168 -8.01 15.44 16.37
C SER A 168 -7.11 14.59 17.26
N ILE A 169 -7.30 14.72 18.56
CA ILE A 169 -6.82 13.76 19.55
C ILE A 169 -7.66 12.49 19.41
N PRO A 170 -7.06 11.27 19.37
CA PRO A 170 -7.82 10.04 19.25
C PRO A 170 -8.74 9.81 20.45
N THR A 171 -9.99 9.47 20.17
CA THR A 171 -11.03 9.09 21.13
C THR A 171 -11.74 7.84 20.64
N ALA A 172 -12.50 7.18 21.51
CA ALA A 172 -13.33 6.05 21.08
C ALA A 172 -14.33 6.45 19.97
N GLU A 173 -14.86 7.67 20.00
CA GLU A 173 -15.84 8.16 19.03
C GLU A 173 -15.22 8.37 17.64
N ASN A 174 -14.06 9.04 17.56
CA ASN A 174 -13.42 9.36 16.29
C ASN A 174 -12.48 8.27 15.74
N LEU A 175 -12.27 7.19 16.49
CA LEU A 175 -11.61 5.97 15.97
C LEU A 175 -12.61 4.95 15.43
N GLY A 176 -13.86 4.99 15.90
CA GLY A 176 -14.87 4.06 15.41
C GLY A 176 -16.25 4.27 16.03
N HIS A 177 -17.19 4.71 15.21
CA HIS A 177 -18.61 4.73 15.54
C HIS A 177 -19.44 4.35 14.29
N GLY A 178 -19.77 3.07 14.15
CA GLY A 178 -20.40 2.50 12.96
C GLY A 178 -19.41 1.77 12.04
N ASN A 179 -19.91 1.21 10.94
CA ASN A 179 -19.10 0.46 9.97
C ASN A 179 -18.58 1.41 8.89
N PHE A 180 -17.26 1.37 8.61
CA PHE A 180 -16.60 2.21 7.61
C PHE A 180 -16.82 3.72 7.84
N THR A 181 -16.96 4.10 9.11
CA THR A 181 -17.08 5.47 9.56
C THR A 181 -15.96 5.77 10.55
N TYR A 182 -15.38 6.96 10.42
CA TYR A 182 -14.30 7.54 11.24
C TYR A 182 -12.88 7.22 10.80
N PHE A 183 -12.14 6.34 11.47
CA PHE A 183 -10.70 6.23 11.25
C PHE A 183 -10.19 4.80 11.03
N SER A 184 -9.28 4.68 10.07
CA SER A 184 -8.60 3.45 9.66
C SER A 184 -7.97 2.71 10.83
N ALA A 185 -8.36 1.46 11.02
CA ALA A 185 -7.78 0.59 12.03
C ALA A 185 -6.31 0.28 11.77
N VAL A 186 -5.93 0.04 10.51
CA VAL A 186 -4.55 -0.25 10.16
C VAL A 186 -3.67 0.97 10.43
N CYS A 187 -4.16 2.16 10.07
CA CYS A 187 -3.45 3.42 10.33
C CYS A 187 -3.29 3.66 11.83
N TRP A 188 -4.39 3.55 12.60
CA TRP A 188 -4.39 3.69 14.06
C TRP A 188 -3.40 2.72 14.72
N LEU A 189 -3.49 1.43 14.42
CA LEU A 189 -2.67 0.40 15.08
C LEU A 189 -1.19 0.53 14.74
N LEU A 190 -0.85 0.92 13.50
CA LEU A 190 0.52 1.23 13.11
C LEU A 190 1.02 2.45 13.90
N GLY A 191 0.26 3.54 13.92
CA GLY A 191 0.64 4.76 14.64
C GLY A 191 0.78 4.57 16.14
N ARG A 192 -0.14 3.83 16.77
CA ARG A 192 -0.07 3.42 18.18
C ARG A 192 1.23 2.67 18.46
N SER A 193 1.54 1.67 17.65
CA SER A 193 2.74 0.85 17.84
C SER A 193 4.04 1.62 17.57
N LEU A 194 4.02 2.56 16.61
CA LEU A 194 5.14 3.48 16.36
C LEU A 194 5.36 4.42 17.54
N TYR A 195 4.29 4.99 18.09
CA TYR A 195 4.36 5.84 19.27
C TYR A 195 4.95 5.08 20.47
N GLU A 196 4.49 3.85 20.73
CA GLU A 196 5.04 2.99 21.79
C GLU A 196 6.53 2.69 21.58
N ALA A 197 6.95 2.45 20.33
CA ALA A 197 8.33 2.12 20.00
C ALA A 197 9.29 3.33 20.02
N LEU A 198 8.79 4.54 19.71
CA LEU A 198 9.63 5.72 19.45
C LEU A 198 9.47 6.84 20.48
N GLY A 199 8.36 6.88 21.21
CA GLY A 199 8.06 7.90 22.23
C GLY A 199 7.91 9.33 21.70
N SER A 200 7.81 9.53 20.39
CA SER A 200 7.63 10.84 19.74
C SER A 200 6.19 11.04 19.25
N PRO A 201 5.69 12.28 19.12
CA PRO A 201 4.38 12.53 18.53
C PRO A 201 4.25 11.90 17.13
N ILE A 202 3.05 11.41 16.79
CA ILE A 202 2.74 10.77 15.51
C ILE A 202 1.52 11.43 14.88
N GLY A 203 1.65 11.87 13.63
CA GLY A 203 0.53 12.33 12.81
C GLY A 203 0.08 11.23 11.85
N LEU A 204 -1.21 10.92 11.83
CA LEU A 204 -1.79 9.89 10.97
C LEU A 204 -2.80 10.54 10.02
N VAL A 205 -2.56 10.39 8.72
CA VAL A 205 -3.34 10.99 7.65
C VAL A 205 -3.98 9.88 6.84
N GLU A 206 -5.29 9.69 6.99
CA GLU A 206 -6.06 8.70 6.23
C GLU A 206 -6.58 9.28 4.91
N VAL A 207 -6.31 8.54 3.84
CA VAL A 207 -6.79 8.81 2.49
C VAL A 207 -7.16 7.49 1.81
N ALA A 208 -8.34 6.95 2.10
CA ALA A 208 -8.74 5.63 1.64
C ALA A 208 -10.17 5.61 1.08
N TRP A 209 -10.42 4.78 0.06
CA TRP A 209 -11.76 4.59 -0.52
C TRP A 209 -11.98 3.15 -0.99
N GLY A 210 -12.97 2.47 -0.40
CA GLY A 210 -13.35 1.10 -0.75
C GLY A 210 -13.70 0.84 -2.22
N GLY A 211 -13.35 -0.35 -2.71
CA GLY A 211 -13.72 -0.81 -4.06
C GLY A 211 -12.96 -0.14 -5.20
N THR A 212 -11.80 0.45 -4.92
CA THR A 212 -11.01 1.23 -5.89
C THR A 212 -9.82 0.43 -6.42
N PRO A 213 -9.61 0.40 -7.74
CA PRO A 213 -8.42 -0.19 -8.34
C PRO A 213 -7.26 0.82 -8.32
N ILE A 214 -6.03 0.33 -8.47
CA ILE A 214 -4.81 1.16 -8.41
C ILE A 214 -4.78 2.25 -9.49
N GLU A 215 -5.50 2.05 -10.58
CA GLU A 215 -5.65 3.01 -11.67
C GLU A 215 -6.26 4.32 -11.21
N ALA A 216 -7.21 4.30 -10.27
CA ALA A 216 -7.82 5.50 -9.73
C ALA A 216 -6.83 6.33 -8.87
N TRP A 217 -5.85 5.66 -8.26
CA TRP A 217 -4.83 6.24 -7.37
C TRP A 217 -3.52 6.61 -8.06
N SER A 218 -3.36 6.22 -9.33
CA SER A 218 -2.16 6.46 -10.12
C SER A 218 -2.30 7.76 -10.92
N SER A 219 -1.23 8.54 -11.03
CA SER A 219 -1.20 9.67 -11.96
C SER A 219 -1.28 9.18 -13.41
N ARG A 220 -1.69 10.08 -14.32
CA ARG A 220 -1.74 9.78 -15.77
C ARG A 220 -0.39 9.31 -16.30
N ARG A 221 0.71 9.87 -15.77
CA ARG A 221 2.09 9.51 -16.15
C ARG A 221 2.40 8.04 -15.87
N VAL A 222 1.99 7.54 -14.70
CA VAL A 222 2.18 6.14 -14.31
C VAL A 222 1.42 5.20 -15.24
N LEU A 223 0.15 5.51 -15.51
CA LEU A 223 -0.70 4.66 -16.34
C LEU A 223 -0.21 4.58 -17.79
N GLN A 224 0.16 5.72 -18.35
CA GLN A 224 0.76 5.78 -19.69
C GLN A 224 2.06 4.98 -19.77
N ALA A 225 2.94 5.09 -18.76
CA ALA A 225 4.19 4.35 -18.70
C ALA A 225 3.98 2.82 -18.62
N CYS A 226 2.87 2.37 -18.06
CA CYS A 226 2.49 0.97 -17.98
C CYS A 226 1.55 0.49 -19.09
N GLY A 227 1.31 1.32 -20.12
CA GLY A 227 0.47 0.94 -21.27
C GLY A 227 -1.02 0.84 -20.97
N LEU A 228 -1.51 1.51 -19.92
CA LEU A 228 -2.93 1.64 -19.59
C LEU A 228 -3.43 3.00 -20.11
N PRO A 229 -4.20 3.05 -21.22
CA PRO A 229 -4.65 4.31 -21.82
C PRO A 229 -5.72 5.00 -20.97
N GLU A 230 -5.86 6.32 -21.18
CA GLU A 230 -6.82 7.19 -20.47
C GLU A 230 -8.29 6.92 -20.80
N ASP A 231 -8.58 6.16 -21.86
CA ASP A 231 -9.92 6.08 -22.43
C ASP A 231 -10.42 4.65 -22.57
N THR A 232 -11.15 4.21 -21.56
CA THR A 232 -12.40 3.51 -21.80
C THR A 232 -13.41 4.04 -20.80
N GLY A 233 -14.31 4.92 -21.24
CA GLY A 233 -15.56 5.13 -20.51
C GLY A 233 -16.15 3.78 -20.12
N SER A 234 -16.15 3.46 -18.81
CA SER A 234 -16.78 2.29 -18.20
C SER A 234 -16.90 1.06 -19.12
N THR A 235 -15.86 0.26 -19.27
CA THR A 235 -16.02 -1.06 -19.90
C THR A 235 -15.36 -2.18 -19.11
N SER A 236 -16.02 -2.56 -18.02
CA SER A 236 -16.41 -3.97 -17.87
C SER A 236 -17.93 -4.02 -17.69
N PRO A 237 -18.70 -4.52 -18.67
CA PRO A 237 -20.13 -4.81 -18.48
C PRO A 237 -20.39 -5.84 -17.37
N HIS A 238 -19.35 -6.47 -16.83
CA HIS A 238 -19.46 -7.64 -15.97
C HIS A 238 -19.14 -7.41 -14.50
N GLN A 239 -18.55 -6.28 -14.09
CA GLN A 239 -18.24 -6.05 -12.67
C GLN A 239 -18.40 -4.59 -12.26
N ARG A 240 -19.50 -4.29 -11.56
CA ARG A 240 -19.68 -3.06 -10.80
C ARG A 240 -18.82 -3.16 -9.52
N LEU A 241 -17.54 -2.78 -9.58
CA LEU A 241 -16.80 -2.46 -8.34
C LEU A 241 -17.52 -1.30 -7.66
N SER A 242 -17.55 -1.31 -6.33
CA SER A 242 -18.31 -0.35 -5.52
C SER A 242 -17.67 1.05 -5.45
N GLY A 243 -16.39 1.17 -5.80
CA GLY A 243 -15.63 2.42 -5.71
C GLY A 243 -15.39 3.13 -7.05
N PRO A 244 -14.84 4.36 -7.03
CA PRO A 244 -14.33 5.04 -8.21
C PRO A 244 -13.32 4.19 -8.98
N GLN A 245 -13.57 3.96 -10.27
CA GLN A 245 -12.70 3.17 -11.16
C GLN A 245 -12.05 4.00 -12.26
N VAL A 246 -12.48 5.26 -12.42
CA VAL A 246 -11.97 6.13 -13.47
C VAL A 246 -10.48 6.39 -13.20
N PRO A 247 -9.61 6.21 -14.20
CA PRO A 247 -8.18 6.48 -14.06
C PRO A 247 -7.87 7.85 -13.44
N SER A 248 -6.93 7.88 -12.49
CA SER A 248 -6.37 9.08 -11.85
C SER A 248 -7.33 9.95 -11.02
N VAL A 249 -8.63 9.65 -10.93
CA VAL A 249 -9.57 10.58 -10.27
C VAL A 249 -9.35 10.75 -8.77
N LEU A 250 -8.76 9.74 -8.10
CA LEU A 250 -8.42 9.80 -6.67
C LEU A 250 -7.01 10.33 -6.45
N TRP A 251 -6.07 10.03 -7.35
CA TRP A 251 -4.79 10.74 -7.40
C TRP A 251 -5.04 12.25 -7.41
N ASN A 252 -5.87 12.70 -8.35
CA ASN A 252 -6.17 14.11 -8.58
C ASN A 252 -6.81 14.82 -7.39
N ALA A 253 -7.78 14.17 -6.72
CA ALA A 253 -8.61 14.81 -5.70
C ALA A 253 -8.17 14.52 -4.26
N MET A 254 -7.46 13.43 -4.01
CA MET A 254 -7.17 12.95 -2.66
C MET A 254 -5.68 12.87 -2.33
N ILE A 255 -4.80 12.69 -3.33
CA ILE A 255 -3.35 12.59 -3.11
C ILE A 255 -2.62 13.86 -3.54
N HIS A 256 -2.90 14.36 -4.74
CA HIS A 256 -2.26 15.54 -5.29
C HIS A 256 -2.36 16.79 -4.38
N PRO A 257 -3.51 17.07 -3.74
CA PRO A 257 -3.62 18.18 -2.78
C PRO A 257 -2.67 18.10 -1.58
N LEU A 258 -2.22 16.89 -1.23
CA LEU A 258 -1.41 16.64 -0.05
C LEU A 258 0.10 16.67 -0.35
N LEU A 259 0.52 16.90 -1.60
CA LEU A 259 1.94 16.78 -1.99
C LEU A 259 2.88 17.76 -1.27
N ASN A 260 2.36 18.86 -0.75
CA ASN A 260 3.13 19.80 0.06
C ASN A 260 3.39 19.27 1.48
N MET A 261 2.66 18.26 1.95
CA MET A 261 2.89 17.65 3.26
C MET A 261 4.24 16.95 3.30
N THR A 262 5.04 17.27 4.32
CA THR A 262 6.29 16.56 4.59
C THR A 262 5.98 15.25 5.31
N LEU A 263 6.41 14.11 4.75
CA LEU A 263 6.06 12.78 5.25
C LEU A 263 7.27 12.00 5.75
N ARG A 264 7.05 11.15 6.77
CA ARG A 264 8.00 10.11 7.20
C ARG A 264 7.84 8.80 6.43
N GLY A 265 6.62 8.44 6.07
CA GLY A 265 6.33 7.18 5.40
C GLY A 265 4.89 7.05 4.91
N VAL A 266 4.67 6.03 4.09
CA VAL A 266 3.35 5.65 3.58
C VAL A 266 3.02 4.23 4.03
N ALA A 267 1.76 3.99 4.41
CA ALA A 267 1.18 2.67 4.57
C ALA A 267 0.08 2.47 3.51
N TRP A 268 0.17 1.40 2.72
CA TRP A 268 -0.71 1.13 1.59
C TRP A 268 -1.42 -0.21 1.75
N TYR A 269 -2.75 -0.23 1.63
CA TYR A 269 -3.52 -1.48 1.62
C TYR A 269 -4.56 -1.47 0.51
N GLN A 270 -4.15 -2.01 -0.64
CA GLN A 270 -4.99 -2.12 -1.82
C GLN A 270 -4.53 -3.27 -2.71
N GLY A 271 -5.49 -3.78 -3.48
CA GLY A 271 -5.24 -4.71 -4.56
C GLY A 271 -6.46 -5.55 -4.92
N GLU A 272 -7.42 -5.69 -4.01
CA GLU A 272 -8.54 -6.64 -4.17
C GLU A 272 -9.42 -6.29 -5.38
N ALA A 273 -9.53 -5.01 -5.76
CA ALA A 273 -10.19 -4.64 -7.01
C ALA A 273 -9.39 -5.11 -8.25
N ASN A 274 -8.07 -5.08 -8.18
CA ASN A 274 -7.18 -5.49 -9.26
C ASN A 274 -7.02 -7.01 -9.40
N THR A 275 -7.55 -7.82 -8.47
CA THR A 275 -7.70 -9.27 -8.72
C THR A 275 -8.72 -9.55 -9.83
N PHE A 276 -9.54 -8.56 -10.20
CA PHE A 276 -10.52 -8.69 -11.27
C PHE A 276 -10.38 -7.63 -12.39
N LEU A 277 -9.42 -6.72 -12.26
CA LEU A 277 -9.14 -5.66 -13.22
C LEU A 277 -7.62 -5.50 -13.41
N ASN A 278 -7.14 -5.74 -14.63
CA ASN A 278 -5.74 -5.54 -15.02
C ASN A 278 -4.73 -6.20 -14.05
N THR A 279 -5.03 -7.42 -13.60
CA THR A 279 -4.26 -8.13 -12.57
C THR A 279 -2.78 -8.23 -12.92
N ASP A 280 -2.46 -8.58 -14.17
CA ASP A 280 -1.08 -8.73 -14.62
C ASP A 280 -0.31 -7.41 -14.70
N GLN A 281 -1.01 -6.33 -15.02
CA GLN A 281 -0.42 -4.99 -15.13
C GLN A 281 -0.05 -4.42 -13.76
N TYR A 282 -0.53 -5.02 -12.66
CA TYR A 282 -0.18 -4.60 -11.30
C TYR A 282 1.34 -4.69 -11.04
N ASN A 283 2.06 -5.59 -11.71
CA ASN A 283 3.52 -5.68 -11.62
C ASN A 283 4.26 -4.46 -12.19
N CYS A 284 3.57 -3.63 -12.98
CA CYS A 284 4.07 -2.38 -13.52
C CYS A 284 3.50 -1.21 -12.72
N THR A 285 2.17 -1.15 -12.58
CA THR A 285 1.48 0.02 -12.03
C THR A 285 1.83 0.26 -10.58
N PHE A 286 1.98 -0.79 -9.75
CA PHE A 286 2.28 -0.58 -8.33
C PHE A 286 3.69 -0.07 -8.06
N PRO A 287 4.77 -0.66 -8.61
CA PRO A 287 6.10 -0.07 -8.51
C PRO A 287 6.19 1.34 -9.09
N ALA A 288 5.50 1.60 -10.21
CA ALA A 288 5.48 2.91 -10.85
C ALA A 288 4.71 3.95 -10.01
N LEU A 289 3.59 3.58 -9.38
CA LEU A 289 2.88 4.43 -8.42
C LEU A 289 3.78 4.83 -7.26
N ILE A 290 4.50 3.87 -6.66
CA ILE A 290 5.41 4.17 -5.54
C ILE A 290 6.49 5.17 -5.97
N ALA A 291 7.08 4.97 -7.16
CA ALA A 291 8.11 5.87 -7.69
C ALA A 291 7.57 7.28 -7.98
N ASP A 292 6.39 7.39 -8.59
CA ASP A 292 5.74 8.67 -8.89
C ASP A 292 5.32 9.40 -7.61
N TRP A 293 4.75 8.70 -6.62
CA TRP A 293 4.40 9.31 -5.32
C TRP A 293 5.63 9.82 -4.59
N ARG A 294 6.73 9.06 -4.55
CA ARG A 294 8.01 9.51 -3.99
C ARG A 294 8.47 10.81 -4.64
N GLN A 295 8.50 10.85 -5.96
CA GLN A 295 8.93 12.04 -6.69
C GLN A 295 7.97 13.22 -6.46
N ALA A 296 6.67 12.97 -6.49
CA ALA A 296 5.65 14.00 -6.33
C ALA A 296 5.68 14.61 -4.92
N PHE A 297 5.72 13.79 -3.87
CA PHE A 297 5.83 14.28 -2.49
C PHE A 297 7.18 14.96 -2.25
N HIS A 298 8.29 14.44 -2.77
CA HIS A 298 9.59 15.11 -2.69
C HIS A 298 9.54 16.49 -3.35
N THR A 299 8.94 16.59 -4.54
CA THR A 299 8.85 17.85 -5.30
C THR A 299 7.89 18.85 -4.63
N GLY A 300 6.67 18.42 -4.30
CA GLY A 300 5.64 19.25 -3.68
C GLY A 300 6.07 19.78 -2.31
N SER A 301 6.71 18.94 -1.50
CA SER A 301 7.28 19.36 -0.22
C SER A 301 8.61 20.11 -0.34
N LEU A 302 8.96 20.66 -1.51
CA LEU A 302 10.18 21.47 -1.72
C LEU A 302 11.46 20.74 -1.27
N GLY A 303 11.52 19.44 -1.53
CA GLY A 303 12.62 18.56 -1.19
C GLY A 303 12.65 18.08 0.26
N GLN A 304 11.65 18.40 1.08
CA GLN A 304 11.64 18.06 2.51
C GLN A 304 11.26 16.59 2.78
N THR A 305 10.34 16.04 2.00
CA THR A 305 10.07 14.59 2.01
C THR A 305 11.22 13.88 1.34
N GLU A 306 11.75 12.82 1.97
CA GLU A 306 12.90 12.07 1.44
C GLU A 306 12.64 11.51 0.03
N PRO A 307 13.60 11.59 -0.92
CA PRO A 307 13.43 11.09 -2.29
C PRO A 307 13.06 9.60 -2.36
N LEU A 308 13.59 8.81 -1.43
CA LEU A 308 13.21 7.41 -1.24
C LEU A 308 12.27 7.28 -0.05
N LEU A 309 11.16 8.02 -0.01
CA LEU A 309 10.14 7.91 1.04
C LEU A 309 9.83 6.44 1.36
N PRO A 310 9.98 5.99 2.63
CA PRO A 310 9.62 4.64 3.04
C PRO A 310 8.17 4.30 2.67
N PHE A 311 7.99 3.16 2.02
CA PHE A 311 6.68 2.73 1.53
C PHE A 311 6.34 1.33 2.04
N GLY A 312 5.42 1.24 2.99
CA GLY A 312 4.91 -0.02 3.52
C GLY A 312 3.64 -0.43 2.80
N PHE A 313 3.47 -1.71 2.49
CA PHE A 313 2.19 -2.22 1.99
C PHE A 313 1.77 -3.54 2.62
N VAL A 314 0.48 -3.85 2.51
CA VAL A 314 -0.07 -5.13 2.96
C VAL A 314 -0.29 -6.04 1.76
N GLN A 315 0.36 -7.22 1.77
CA GLN A 315 0.07 -8.26 0.80
C GLN A 315 -1.33 -8.79 1.04
N LEU A 316 -2.13 -8.98 -0.01
CA LEU A 316 -3.53 -9.34 0.16
C LEU A 316 -3.74 -10.60 1.01
N SER A 317 -4.77 -10.54 1.87
CA SER A 317 -5.29 -11.70 2.60
C SER A 317 -6.13 -12.60 1.67
N THR A 318 -6.78 -13.60 2.22
CA THR A 318 -7.65 -14.56 1.52
C THR A 318 -9.09 -14.04 1.43
N TYR A 319 -9.88 -14.63 0.53
CA TYR A 319 -11.25 -14.23 0.19
C TYR A 319 -12.22 -15.42 0.07
N ARG A 320 -11.86 -16.50 -0.64
CA ARG A 320 -12.74 -17.63 -0.96
C ARG A 320 -12.04 -18.98 -0.75
N HIS A 321 -12.38 -19.62 0.36
CA HIS A 321 -11.99 -21.01 0.63
C HIS A 321 -12.41 -21.94 -0.53
N GLN A 322 -11.54 -22.90 -0.85
CA GLN A 322 -11.74 -23.88 -1.94
C GLN A 322 -11.99 -23.28 -3.34
N SER A 323 -11.45 -22.08 -3.62
CA SER A 323 -11.48 -21.51 -4.96
C SER A 323 -10.32 -22.01 -5.83
N ALA A 324 -10.61 -22.38 -7.07
CA ALA A 324 -9.61 -22.65 -8.10
C ALA A 324 -9.11 -21.37 -8.81
N ASP A 325 -9.67 -20.20 -8.46
CA ASP A 325 -9.27 -18.90 -8.99
C ASP A 325 -7.92 -18.47 -8.38
N ASP A 326 -6.92 -18.25 -9.21
CA ASP A 326 -5.58 -17.86 -8.78
C ASP A 326 -5.33 -16.34 -8.82
N SER A 327 -6.34 -15.53 -9.12
CA SER A 327 -6.19 -14.07 -9.22
C SER A 327 -5.59 -13.41 -7.97
N PHE A 328 -5.97 -13.86 -6.78
CA PHE A 328 -5.37 -13.39 -5.53
C PHE A 328 -3.91 -13.82 -5.40
N ALA A 329 -3.57 -15.06 -5.75
CA ALA A 329 -2.18 -15.54 -5.71
C ALA A 329 -1.30 -14.76 -6.70
N ARG A 330 -1.80 -14.53 -7.92
CA ARG A 330 -1.14 -13.71 -8.94
C ARG A 330 -0.95 -12.28 -8.46
N LEU A 331 -1.98 -11.66 -7.90
CA LEU A 331 -1.84 -10.29 -7.41
C LEU A 331 -0.85 -10.20 -6.23
N ARG A 332 -0.85 -11.15 -5.29
CA ARG A 332 0.15 -11.20 -4.19
C ARG A 332 1.57 -11.23 -4.72
N TRP A 333 1.81 -11.91 -5.85
CA TRP A 333 3.10 -11.92 -6.55
C TRP A 333 3.40 -10.57 -7.21
N HIS A 334 2.44 -10.00 -7.94
CA HIS A 334 2.57 -8.70 -8.59
C HIS A 334 2.80 -7.54 -7.61
N GLN A 335 2.27 -7.61 -6.38
CA GLN A 335 2.52 -6.65 -5.31
C GLN A 335 4.02 -6.52 -4.97
N THR A 336 4.84 -7.50 -5.32
CA THR A 336 6.30 -7.50 -5.12
C THR A 336 7.10 -7.20 -6.38
N ALA A 337 6.45 -6.70 -7.45
CA ALA A 337 7.03 -6.52 -8.77
C ALA A 337 7.55 -7.82 -9.40
N ASP A 338 6.88 -8.94 -9.09
CA ASP A 338 7.22 -10.30 -9.52
C ASP A 338 8.57 -10.80 -8.97
N LEU A 339 8.94 -10.42 -7.74
CA LEU A 339 10.20 -10.79 -7.10
C LEU A 339 10.03 -11.53 -5.76
N GLY A 340 8.80 -11.65 -5.26
CA GLY A 340 8.43 -12.37 -4.05
C GLY A 340 8.77 -11.70 -2.71
N VAL A 341 9.68 -10.73 -2.71
CA VAL A 341 10.15 -10.01 -1.51
C VAL A 341 10.38 -8.52 -1.80
N VAL A 342 10.37 -7.71 -0.75
CA VAL A 342 10.73 -6.27 -0.80
C VAL A 342 11.58 -5.91 0.43
N PRO A 343 12.53 -4.97 0.39
CA PRO A 343 12.89 -4.17 -0.76
C PRO A 343 13.55 -5.02 -1.84
N ASN A 344 13.42 -4.58 -3.08
CA ASN A 344 14.06 -5.20 -4.23
C ASN A 344 14.48 -4.12 -5.24
N ALA A 345 15.12 -4.52 -6.35
CA ALA A 345 15.67 -3.57 -7.31
C ALA A 345 14.63 -2.63 -7.95
N ARG A 346 13.35 -3.03 -8.03
CA ARG A 346 12.25 -2.22 -8.57
C ARG A 346 11.53 -1.41 -7.49
N MET A 347 11.62 -1.85 -6.24
CA MET A 347 10.94 -1.25 -5.08
C MET A 347 11.93 -1.08 -3.92
N PRO A 348 12.93 -0.18 -4.04
CA PRO A 348 13.84 0.12 -2.95
C PRO A 348 13.09 0.82 -1.81
N ASN A 349 13.62 0.74 -0.58
CA ASN A 349 13.02 1.35 0.61
C ASN A 349 11.52 1.04 0.83
N THR A 350 11.14 -0.19 0.49
CA THR A 350 9.78 -0.71 0.61
C THR A 350 9.76 -1.90 1.56
N PHE A 351 8.67 -2.05 2.33
CA PHE A 351 8.45 -3.20 3.21
C PHE A 351 7.02 -3.73 3.06
N MET A 352 6.81 -4.99 3.42
CA MET A 352 5.56 -5.70 3.19
C MET A 352 5.10 -6.42 4.45
N ALA A 353 3.85 -6.22 4.83
CA ALA A 353 3.14 -7.10 5.74
C ALA A 353 2.48 -8.22 4.95
N VAL A 354 3.01 -9.44 5.02
CA VAL A 354 2.32 -10.63 4.51
C VAL A 354 1.00 -10.76 5.28
N ALA A 355 -0.13 -11.00 4.61
CA ALA A 355 -1.41 -11.22 5.29
C ALA A 355 -2.19 -12.44 4.78
N MET A 356 -1.61 -13.25 3.89
CA MET A 356 -2.27 -14.43 3.34
C MET A 356 -2.60 -15.52 4.37
N ASP A 357 -1.97 -15.49 5.55
CA ASP A 357 -2.28 -16.37 6.68
C ASP A 357 -3.28 -15.76 7.67
N LEU A 358 -3.86 -14.59 7.35
CA LEU A 358 -4.80 -13.88 8.22
C LEU A 358 -6.24 -13.94 7.68
N GLY A 359 -6.57 -15.01 6.95
CA GLY A 359 -7.93 -15.25 6.45
C GLY A 359 -8.94 -15.35 7.59
N ASP A 360 -10.15 -14.83 7.37
CA ASP A 360 -11.24 -14.81 8.37
C ASP A 360 -12.57 -15.15 7.70
N GLU A 361 -12.84 -16.44 7.52
CA GLU A 361 -14.04 -16.94 6.84
C GLU A 361 -15.33 -16.44 7.50
N HIS A 362 -15.26 -16.12 8.79
CA HIS A 362 -16.37 -15.66 9.60
C HIS A 362 -16.46 -14.13 9.70
N SER A 363 -15.64 -13.39 8.95
CA SER A 363 -15.77 -11.94 8.90
C SER A 363 -17.17 -11.56 8.40
N PRO A 364 -17.90 -10.69 9.14
CA PRO A 364 -19.19 -10.20 8.67
C PRO A 364 -19.04 -9.14 7.57
N TYR A 365 -17.80 -8.70 7.29
CA TYR A 365 -17.51 -7.58 6.41
C TYR A 365 -17.01 -8.07 5.04
N GLY A 366 -17.66 -7.60 3.95
CA GLY A 366 -17.31 -8.03 2.59
C GLY A 366 -18.31 -8.95 1.89
N ARG A 367 -19.51 -9.08 2.45
CA ARG A 367 -20.62 -9.81 1.81
C ARG A 367 -21.31 -8.91 0.78
N TRP A 368 -21.38 -9.38 -0.47
CA TRP A 368 -22.35 -8.86 -1.43
C TRP A 368 -23.74 -9.32 -1.01
N VAL A 369 -24.51 -8.46 -0.34
CA VAL A 369 -25.97 -8.64 -0.33
C VAL A 369 -26.44 -8.25 -1.72
N LEU A 370 -26.96 -9.22 -2.48
CA LEU A 370 -27.66 -8.92 -3.72
C LEU A 370 -28.81 -7.97 -3.40
N GLY A 371 -28.62 -6.70 -3.76
CA GLY A 371 -29.63 -5.67 -3.89
C GLY A 371 -29.92 -4.87 -2.63
N TRP A 372 -29.20 -3.76 -2.41
CA TRP A 372 -29.79 -2.56 -1.81
C TRP A 372 -29.17 -1.32 -2.47
N GLY A 373 -29.97 -0.68 -3.31
CA GLY A 373 -29.77 0.71 -3.71
C GLY A 373 -30.07 1.63 -2.52
N GLU A 374 -29.59 2.86 -2.65
CA GLU A 374 -29.56 3.92 -1.65
C GLU A 374 -30.85 4.13 -0.83
N GLY A 375 -30.66 4.38 0.47
CA GLY A 375 -31.51 5.25 1.27
C GLY A 375 -32.87 4.71 1.72
N VAL A 376 -32.90 3.97 2.84
CA VAL A 376 -33.98 4.04 3.85
C VAL A 376 -33.53 3.38 5.16
N GLY A 377 -33.74 4.08 6.28
CA GLY A 377 -33.53 3.54 7.63
C GLY A 377 -34.48 2.38 7.93
N MET A 378 -34.06 1.46 8.79
CA MET A 378 -34.85 0.26 9.09
C MET A 378 -35.14 0.15 10.60
N GLU A 379 -36.42 0.38 10.93
CA GLU A 379 -37.05 -0.11 12.16
C GLU A 379 -37.10 -1.64 12.15
N PHE A 380 -36.81 -2.23 13.31
CA PHE A 380 -36.83 -3.68 13.56
C PHE A 380 -38.26 -4.23 13.59
N LEU A 381 -38.53 -5.28 12.80
CA LEU A 381 -39.59 -6.24 13.12
C LEU A 381 -39.18 -7.69 12.77
N GLY A 382 -39.17 -8.53 13.81
CA GLY A 382 -39.81 -9.85 13.80
C GLY A 382 -39.17 -11.00 13.01
N THR A 383 -38.45 -11.86 13.73
CA THR A 383 -38.38 -13.34 13.61
C THR A 383 -38.88 -14.00 12.31
N SER A 384 -37.98 -14.67 11.57
CA SER A 384 -38.08 -16.09 11.15
C SER A 384 -36.95 -16.48 10.19
N HIS A 385 -36.29 -17.60 10.51
CA HIS A 385 -35.25 -18.33 9.78
C HIS A 385 -34.99 -17.96 8.30
N ILE A 386 -33.93 -17.18 8.06
CA ILE A 386 -33.25 -17.09 6.77
C ILE A 386 -31.94 -17.87 6.90
N PHE A 387 -31.82 -18.97 6.15
CA PHE A 387 -30.55 -19.68 5.97
C PHE A 387 -29.61 -18.76 5.16
N PHE A 388 -28.74 -18.03 5.86
CA PHE A 388 -27.64 -17.31 5.22
C PHE A 388 -26.58 -18.34 4.79
N LEU A 389 -26.40 -18.55 3.49
CA LEU A 389 -25.15 -19.11 2.98
C LEU A 389 -24.09 -17.99 3.12
N PHE A 390 -23.14 -18.19 4.04
CA PHE A 390 -22.05 -17.28 4.37
C PHE A 390 -20.92 -17.47 3.36
N LEU A 391 -20.76 -16.57 2.38
CA LEU A 391 -19.54 -16.52 1.55
C LEU A 391 -19.17 -15.04 1.28
N GLY A 392 -18.16 -14.55 2.00
CA GLY A 392 -17.48 -13.29 1.72
C GLY A 392 -16.64 -12.80 2.91
N SER A 393 -15.34 -13.14 2.91
CA SER A 393 -14.36 -12.92 3.99
C SER A 393 -13.30 -11.85 3.68
N ILE A 394 -13.51 -11.03 2.65
CA ILE A 394 -12.48 -10.17 2.03
C ILE A 394 -11.86 -9.13 2.99
N HIS A 395 -12.52 -8.83 4.10
CA HIS A 395 -12.04 -7.92 5.13
C HIS A 395 -11.71 -8.71 6.41
N PRO A 396 -10.49 -9.25 6.56
CA PRO A 396 -10.11 -9.96 7.77
C PRO A 396 -10.09 -9.01 8.97
N ARG A 397 -10.60 -9.47 10.11
CA ARG A 397 -10.67 -8.66 11.34
C ARG A 397 -9.35 -8.55 12.08
N ASP A 398 -8.38 -9.44 11.84
CA ASP A 398 -7.05 -9.34 12.45
C ASP A 398 -6.19 -8.28 11.76
N LYS A 399 -6.38 -7.02 12.16
CA LYS A 399 -5.51 -5.90 11.77
C LYS A 399 -4.33 -5.70 12.71
N GLN A 400 -4.30 -6.39 13.85
CA GLN A 400 -3.20 -6.31 14.81
C GLN A 400 -1.94 -6.95 14.24
N ASN A 401 -2.04 -8.16 13.68
CA ASN A 401 -0.89 -8.79 13.03
C ASN A 401 -0.45 -8.03 11.77
N VAL A 402 -1.38 -7.45 11.01
CA VAL A 402 -1.06 -6.57 9.88
C VAL A 402 -0.23 -5.37 10.35
N ALA A 403 -0.72 -4.62 11.35
CA ALA A 403 -0.03 -3.46 11.88
C ALA A 403 1.31 -3.80 12.53
N HIS A 404 1.41 -4.93 13.25
CA HIS A 404 2.65 -5.41 13.82
C HIS A 404 3.70 -5.71 12.74
N ARG A 405 3.31 -6.39 11.65
CA ARG A 405 4.21 -6.68 10.53
C ARG A 405 4.64 -5.41 9.79
N LEU A 406 3.74 -4.44 9.63
CA LEU A 406 4.07 -3.10 9.12
C LEU A 406 5.04 -2.36 10.05
N LEU A 407 4.86 -2.42 11.37
CA LEU A 407 5.76 -1.82 12.35
C LEU A 407 7.18 -2.38 12.24
N LEU A 408 7.33 -3.71 12.14
CA LEU A 408 8.65 -4.34 11.97
C LEU A 408 9.33 -3.82 10.70
N GLY A 409 8.59 -3.76 9.60
CA GLY A 409 9.08 -3.21 8.34
C GLY A 409 9.45 -1.73 8.43
N ALA A 410 8.63 -0.92 9.09
CA ALA A 410 8.90 0.49 9.34
C ALA A 410 10.18 0.66 10.18
N LYS A 411 10.35 -0.09 11.26
CA LYS A 411 11.57 -0.06 12.09
C LYS A 411 12.81 -0.39 11.26
N ALA A 412 12.77 -1.46 10.48
CA ALA A 412 13.91 -1.90 9.68
C ALA A 412 14.24 -0.94 8.52
N VAL A 413 13.22 -0.49 7.79
CA VAL A 413 13.37 0.25 6.53
C VAL A 413 13.29 1.76 6.74
N ALA A 414 12.28 2.25 7.48
CA ALA A 414 12.09 3.67 7.72
C ALA A 414 12.97 4.22 8.84
N TYR A 415 13.28 3.43 9.88
CA TYR A 415 14.07 3.88 11.04
C TYR A 415 15.46 3.24 11.15
N GLY A 416 15.84 2.38 10.20
CA GLY A 416 17.21 1.88 10.05
C GLY A 416 17.63 0.79 11.02
N ASP A 417 16.69 0.04 11.60
CA ASP A 417 16.97 -1.12 12.46
C ASP A 417 17.44 -2.33 11.61
N LYS A 418 18.73 -2.34 11.25
CA LYS A 418 19.31 -3.29 10.27
C LYS A 418 19.31 -4.75 10.71
N GLU A 419 19.27 -5.01 12.01
CA GLU A 419 19.30 -6.36 12.57
C GLU A 419 17.90 -6.94 12.79
N LEU A 420 16.85 -6.12 12.59
CA LEU A 420 15.47 -6.54 12.82
C LEU A 420 14.97 -7.42 11.68
N VAL A 421 14.61 -8.65 12.01
CA VAL A 421 13.88 -9.54 11.10
C VAL A 421 12.45 -9.05 10.95
N PHE A 422 12.10 -8.58 9.75
CA PHE A 422 10.77 -8.03 9.45
C PHE A 422 10.02 -8.75 8.33
N GLN A 423 10.62 -9.80 7.74
CA GLN A 423 10.01 -10.63 6.70
C GLN A 423 10.20 -12.10 7.01
N GLY A 424 9.31 -12.93 6.49
CA GLY A 424 9.43 -14.38 6.59
C GLY A 424 10.57 -14.96 5.73
N PRO A 425 10.83 -16.27 5.87
CA PRO A 425 11.88 -16.95 5.15
C PRO A 425 11.58 -17.02 3.64
N TYR A 426 12.58 -16.82 2.79
CA TYR A 426 12.45 -16.88 1.34
C TYR A 426 13.46 -17.88 0.74
N PRO A 427 13.11 -18.64 -0.32
CA PRO A 427 14.03 -19.62 -0.91
C PRO A 427 15.24 -18.92 -1.56
N THR A 428 16.42 -19.48 -1.34
CA THR A 428 17.70 -18.97 -1.85
C THR A 428 18.40 -19.95 -2.78
N ARG A 429 18.14 -21.25 -2.62
CA ARG A 429 18.82 -22.31 -3.35
C ARG A 429 17.92 -23.52 -3.48
N ALA A 430 18.02 -24.25 -4.59
CA ALA A 430 17.37 -25.55 -4.75
C ALA A 430 18.32 -26.59 -5.36
N VAL A 431 18.27 -27.82 -4.84
CA VAL A 431 19.07 -28.95 -5.31
C VAL A 431 18.16 -30.14 -5.61
N LEU A 432 18.18 -30.59 -6.86
CA LEU A 432 17.43 -31.74 -7.36
C LEU A 432 18.24 -33.02 -7.22
N GLU A 433 17.78 -33.95 -6.40
CA GLU A 433 18.32 -35.30 -6.30
C GLU A 433 17.61 -36.23 -7.29
N VAL A 434 18.19 -36.40 -8.48
CA VAL A 434 17.54 -37.12 -9.60
C VAL A 434 17.19 -38.58 -9.26
N THR A 435 18.07 -39.27 -8.52
CA THR A 435 17.90 -40.68 -8.15
C THR A 435 16.78 -40.90 -7.15
N SER A 436 16.71 -40.08 -6.09
CA SER A 436 15.69 -40.17 -5.05
C SER A 436 14.37 -39.52 -5.50
N GLY A 437 14.41 -38.59 -6.46
CA GLY A 437 13.25 -37.80 -6.87
C GLY A 437 12.87 -36.75 -5.84
N LEU A 438 13.87 -36.22 -5.12
CA LEU A 438 13.69 -35.23 -4.07
C LEU A 438 14.22 -33.87 -4.52
N LEU A 439 13.54 -32.81 -4.11
CA LEU A 439 13.99 -31.44 -4.29
C LEU A 439 14.23 -30.80 -2.92
N ASN A 440 15.48 -30.46 -2.65
CA ASN A 440 15.86 -29.76 -1.41
C ASN A 440 15.90 -28.25 -1.67
N VAL A 441 15.00 -27.51 -1.03
CA VAL A 441 14.91 -26.04 -1.12
C VAL A 441 15.51 -25.46 0.16
N THR A 442 16.52 -24.61 0.04
CA THR A 442 17.16 -23.90 1.16
C THR A 442 16.61 -22.48 1.26
N TYR A 443 16.39 -22.02 2.49
CA TYR A 443 15.78 -20.74 2.82
C TYR A 443 16.76 -19.79 3.48
N SER A 444 16.48 -18.48 3.38
CA SER A 444 17.31 -17.40 3.93
C SER A 444 17.33 -17.29 5.45
N GLN A 445 16.37 -17.92 6.14
CA GLN A 445 16.21 -17.87 7.59
C GLN A 445 15.88 -19.25 8.12
N GLU A 446 15.96 -19.40 9.44
CA GLU A 446 15.49 -20.59 10.13
C GLU A 446 13.98 -20.80 9.91
N LEU A 447 13.57 -22.05 9.83
CA LEU A 447 12.22 -22.48 9.51
C LEU A 447 11.53 -23.10 10.72
N ILE A 448 10.32 -22.64 10.98
CA ILE A 448 9.32 -23.30 11.80
C ILE A 448 8.25 -23.85 10.87
N CYS A 449 8.15 -25.18 10.79
CA CYS A 449 7.06 -25.84 10.08
C CYS A 449 5.87 -25.99 11.03
N ARG A 450 4.79 -25.21 10.80
CA ARG A 450 3.57 -25.33 11.62
C ARG A 450 2.71 -26.51 11.20
N GLN A 451 2.62 -26.75 9.90
CA GLN A 451 1.93 -27.92 9.35
C GLN A 451 2.55 -28.38 8.04
N ARG A 452 2.42 -29.69 7.75
CA ARG A 452 2.76 -30.26 6.46
C ARG A 452 1.51 -30.30 5.61
N ASP A 453 1.46 -29.41 4.62
CA ASP A 453 0.41 -29.40 3.61
C ASP A 453 0.97 -29.96 2.29
N ALA A 454 0.27 -30.95 1.75
CA ALA A 454 0.65 -31.62 0.50
C ALA A 454 0.43 -30.74 -0.73
N GLN A 455 -0.36 -29.68 -0.63
CA GLN A 455 -0.72 -28.76 -1.72
C GLN A 455 0.03 -27.42 -1.65
N ALA A 456 0.79 -27.19 -0.57
CA ALA A 456 1.48 -25.91 -0.38
C ALA A 456 2.57 -25.63 -1.41
N PHE A 457 3.17 -26.68 -1.96
CA PHE A 457 4.21 -26.58 -2.98
C PHE A 457 3.75 -27.27 -4.24
N GLU A 458 4.04 -26.63 -5.37
CA GLU A 458 3.81 -27.22 -6.68
C GLU A 458 5.05 -27.04 -7.55
N VAL A 459 5.31 -28.05 -8.37
CA VAL A 459 6.41 -28.07 -9.33
C VAL A 459 5.88 -28.25 -10.73
N ARG A 460 6.56 -27.62 -11.68
CA ARG A 460 6.37 -27.88 -13.09
C ARG A 460 7.56 -28.70 -13.57
N SER A 461 7.34 -29.90 -14.11
CA SER A 461 8.41 -30.84 -14.48
C SER A 461 8.41 -31.15 -15.98
N GLY A 462 9.59 -31.46 -16.53
CA GLY A 462 9.78 -31.79 -17.94
C GLY A 462 10.81 -32.91 -18.17
N ILE A 463 11.06 -33.21 -19.45
CA ILE A 463 12.09 -34.14 -19.90
C ILE A 463 13.12 -33.36 -20.73
N SER A 464 14.40 -33.61 -20.48
CA SER A 464 15.48 -33.12 -21.35
C SER A 464 15.49 -33.91 -22.67
N SER A 465 15.23 -33.27 -23.81
CA SER A 465 15.43 -33.90 -25.12
C SER A 465 16.93 -34.11 -25.40
N PRO A 466 17.37 -35.25 -25.97
CA PRO A 466 18.78 -35.47 -26.33
C PRO A 466 19.30 -34.66 -27.53
N GLU A 467 18.48 -33.87 -28.23
CA GLU A 467 18.88 -33.25 -29.51
C GLU A 467 18.90 -31.72 -29.49
N SER A 468 20.06 -31.15 -29.19
CA SER A 468 20.66 -30.07 -29.99
C SER A 468 22.03 -29.71 -29.43
N SER A 469 23.07 -30.20 -30.08
CA SER A 469 24.43 -29.70 -29.88
C SER A 469 24.46 -28.20 -30.21
N PRO A 470 25.09 -27.33 -29.40
CA PRO A 470 25.22 -25.93 -29.76
C PRO A 470 26.13 -25.83 -31.00
N LYS A 471 25.59 -25.34 -32.12
CA LYS A 471 26.43 -24.92 -33.25
C LYS A 471 27.30 -23.77 -32.74
N LYS A 472 28.62 -23.92 -32.83
CA LYS A 472 29.62 -22.91 -32.48
C LYS A 472 29.29 -21.58 -33.19
N GLY A 473 28.77 -20.61 -32.45
CA GLY A 473 28.58 -19.23 -32.88
C GLY A 473 28.63 -18.32 -31.65
N LYS A 474 29.46 -17.27 -31.69
CA LYS A 474 29.62 -16.30 -30.61
C LYS A 474 28.29 -15.58 -30.36
N ALA A 475 27.65 -15.83 -29.22
CA ALA A 475 26.50 -15.05 -28.75
C ALA A 475 26.95 -14.08 -27.66
N THR A 476 26.62 -12.79 -27.83
CA THR A 476 26.75 -11.72 -26.83
C THR A 476 25.55 -11.71 -25.88
N LEU A 477 25.75 -11.22 -24.66
CA LEU A 477 24.92 -11.41 -23.46
C LEU A 477 23.52 -10.75 -23.46
N THR A 478 23.03 -10.24 -24.59
CA THR A 478 21.80 -9.43 -24.65
C THR A 478 20.63 -10.10 -25.39
N ASP A 479 20.75 -11.38 -25.76
CA ASP A 479 19.77 -12.05 -26.63
C ASP A 479 19.46 -13.49 -26.17
N VAL A 480 19.31 -13.70 -24.86
CA VAL A 480 19.03 -15.03 -24.28
C VAL A 480 17.52 -15.32 -24.28
N GLY A 481 16.91 -15.28 -25.47
CA GLY A 481 15.60 -15.85 -25.77
C GLY A 481 15.68 -17.32 -26.19
N PHE A 482 16.57 -18.12 -25.59
CA PHE A 482 16.74 -19.53 -25.92
C PHE A 482 15.98 -20.43 -24.94
N SER A 483 14.75 -20.81 -25.27
CA SER A 483 14.11 -21.98 -24.69
C SER A 483 14.42 -23.20 -25.58
N PRO A 484 15.26 -24.16 -25.15
CA PRO A 484 15.31 -25.45 -25.84
C PRO A 484 13.90 -26.08 -25.84
N PRO A 485 13.53 -26.92 -26.82
CA PRO A 485 12.25 -27.60 -26.82
C PRO A 485 12.14 -28.49 -25.57
N GLN A 486 11.42 -28.01 -24.57
CA GLN A 486 11.14 -28.72 -23.33
C GLN A 486 9.87 -29.54 -23.52
N VAL A 487 9.99 -30.86 -23.45
CA VAL A 487 8.83 -31.76 -23.52
C VAL A 487 8.29 -31.96 -22.12
N CYS A 488 7.04 -31.61 -21.90
CA CYS A 488 6.35 -31.85 -20.64
C CYS A 488 6.17 -33.35 -20.38
N CYS A 489 6.09 -33.75 -19.11
CA CYS A 489 5.93 -35.15 -18.73
C CYS A 489 4.62 -35.79 -19.18
N SER A 490 3.62 -35.00 -19.58
CA SER A 490 2.41 -35.51 -20.21
C SER A 490 2.68 -35.78 -21.69
N SER A 491 2.36 -36.98 -22.16
CA SER A 491 2.39 -37.30 -23.59
C SER A 491 1.49 -36.34 -24.36
N GLN A 492 2.04 -35.71 -25.40
CA GLN A 492 1.45 -34.70 -26.30
C GLN A 492 1.67 -33.24 -25.90
N ALA A 493 1.62 -32.39 -26.93
CA ALA A 493 1.98 -30.97 -26.97
C ALA A 493 1.08 -30.04 -26.11
N SER A 494 0.88 -30.37 -24.83
CA SER A 494 0.20 -29.53 -23.84
C SER A 494 1.22 -28.78 -22.97
N PRO A 495 0.89 -27.57 -22.48
CA PRO A 495 1.72 -26.85 -21.51
C PRO A 495 1.92 -27.68 -20.23
N CYS A 496 3.10 -27.59 -19.63
CA CYS A 496 3.46 -28.39 -18.45
C CYS A 496 2.59 -27.95 -17.27
N GLN A 497 1.75 -28.86 -16.76
CA GLN A 497 0.88 -28.58 -15.62
C GLN A 497 1.67 -28.45 -14.31
N TRP A 498 1.15 -27.65 -13.39
CA TRP A 498 1.61 -27.59 -12.01
C TRP A 498 1.16 -28.85 -11.26
N LEU A 499 2.11 -29.54 -10.63
CA LEU A 499 1.88 -30.78 -9.90
C LEU A 499 2.21 -30.58 -8.42
N PRO A 500 1.40 -31.12 -7.48
CA PRO A 500 1.73 -31.07 -6.06
C PRO A 500 3.09 -31.71 -5.76
N ALA A 501 3.85 -31.06 -4.88
CA ALA A 501 5.15 -31.48 -4.41
C ALA A 501 5.15 -31.57 -2.87
N PRO A 502 4.65 -32.66 -2.28
CA PRO A 502 4.45 -32.75 -0.84
C PRO A 502 5.76 -32.62 -0.05
N VAL A 503 5.68 -31.93 1.09
CA VAL A 503 6.80 -31.79 2.04
C VAL A 503 7.05 -33.12 2.76
N VAL A 504 8.23 -33.72 2.54
CA VAL A 504 8.63 -34.98 3.19
C VAL A 504 9.51 -34.76 4.42
N ALA A 505 10.32 -33.70 4.42
CA ALA A 505 11.14 -33.32 5.55
C ALA A 505 11.31 -31.80 5.62
N VAL A 506 11.45 -31.28 6.84
CA VAL A 506 11.81 -29.88 7.10
C VAL A 506 12.96 -29.90 8.10
N GLY A 507 14.11 -29.35 7.67
CA GLY A 507 15.25 -29.04 8.53
C GLY A 507 15.24 -27.58 8.98
N SER A 508 16.29 -27.14 9.67
CA SER A 508 16.34 -25.77 10.19
C SER A 508 16.31 -24.71 9.09
N HIS A 509 16.89 -24.96 7.91
CA HIS A 509 16.87 -24.02 6.77
C HIS A 509 16.43 -24.68 5.47
N THR A 510 15.98 -25.94 5.52
CA THR A 510 15.74 -26.74 4.32
C THR A 510 14.35 -27.35 4.33
N VAL A 511 13.70 -27.38 3.17
CA VAL A 511 12.47 -28.12 2.92
C VAL A 511 12.75 -29.14 1.83
N THR A 512 12.51 -30.41 2.11
CA THR A 512 12.62 -31.48 1.13
C THR A 512 11.24 -31.81 0.59
N LEU A 513 11.09 -31.71 -0.73
CA LEU A 513 9.85 -31.96 -1.45
C LEU A 513 9.97 -33.26 -2.24
N ALA A 514 8.90 -34.06 -2.25
CA ALA A 514 8.78 -35.22 -3.12
C ALA A 514 8.26 -34.81 -4.50
N LEU A 515 8.96 -35.21 -5.56
CA LEU A 515 8.53 -34.96 -6.93
C LEU A 515 7.65 -36.10 -7.44
N SER A 516 6.47 -35.74 -7.95
CA SER A 516 5.61 -36.62 -8.74
C SER A 516 5.95 -36.44 -10.24
N GLY A 517 5.99 -37.52 -11.03
CA GLY A 517 6.31 -37.46 -12.48
C GLY A 517 7.80 -37.52 -12.85
N CYS A 518 8.22 -36.94 -14.00
CA CYS A 518 9.61 -37.06 -14.46
C CYS A 518 10.57 -36.30 -13.53
N ARG A 519 11.50 -37.05 -12.97
CA ARG A 519 12.47 -36.61 -11.94
C ARG A 519 13.74 -35.98 -12.53
N THR A 520 13.76 -35.75 -13.84
CA THR A 520 14.97 -35.40 -14.59
C THR A 520 15.12 -33.90 -14.80
N LEU A 521 14.03 -33.14 -14.73
CA LEU A 521 14.02 -31.69 -14.90
C LEU A 521 12.84 -31.05 -14.16
N VAL A 522 13.15 -30.08 -13.29
CA VAL A 522 12.19 -29.13 -12.73
C VAL A 522 12.33 -27.84 -13.53
N LEU A 523 11.21 -27.32 -14.01
CA LEU A 523 11.07 -26.11 -14.83
C LEU A 523 10.50 -24.92 -14.05
N GLY A 524 9.82 -25.20 -12.95
CA GLY A 524 9.33 -24.16 -12.06
C GLY A 524 8.94 -24.72 -10.70
N LEU A 525 8.93 -23.84 -9.71
CA LEU A 525 8.59 -24.11 -8.32
C LEU A 525 7.74 -22.94 -7.80
N ARG A 526 6.61 -23.25 -7.18
CA ARG A 526 5.78 -22.25 -6.51
C ARG A 526 5.34 -22.71 -5.12
N TYR A 527 5.03 -21.74 -4.27
CA TYR A 527 4.60 -21.94 -2.89
C TYR A 527 3.39 -21.06 -2.57
N ALA A 528 2.45 -21.62 -1.81
CA ALA A 528 1.23 -20.96 -1.34
C ALA A 528 0.43 -20.32 -2.50
N TRP A 529 0.38 -21.00 -3.66
CA TRP A 529 -0.20 -20.49 -4.90
C TRP A 529 -1.70 -20.79 -5.04
N ALA A 530 -2.43 -20.56 -3.96
CA ALA A 530 -3.88 -20.68 -3.93
C ALA A 530 -4.50 -19.38 -3.43
N GLU A 531 -5.78 -19.19 -3.74
CA GLU A 531 -6.61 -18.12 -3.15
C GLU A 531 -6.49 -18.15 -1.61
N TRP A 532 -6.73 -19.33 -1.03
CA TRP A 532 -6.67 -19.63 0.39
C TRP A 532 -5.59 -20.69 0.67
N PRO A 533 -4.32 -20.31 0.77
CA PRO A 533 -3.22 -21.27 0.82
C PRO A 533 -3.05 -21.95 2.18
N CYS A 534 -3.63 -21.39 3.24
CA CYS A 534 -3.53 -21.93 4.59
C CYS A 534 -4.63 -21.36 5.50
N GLU A 535 -4.93 -22.06 6.58
CA GLU A 535 -5.81 -21.56 7.64
C GLU A 535 -5.15 -20.43 8.44
N TYR A 536 -5.97 -19.72 9.22
CA TYR A 536 -5.54 -18.61 10.08
C TYR A 536 -4.29 -18.98 10.91
N GLN A 537 -3.21 -18.24 10.69
CA GLN A 537 -1.89 -18.41 11.30
C GLN A 537 -1.33 -19.85 11.19
N ALA A 538 -1.72 -20.59 10.16
CA ALA A 538 -1.34 -21.97 9.96
C ALA A 538 -0.61 -22.18 8.62
N CYS A 539 0.01 -21.17 8.03
CA CYS A 539 0.82 -21.41 6.84
C CYS A 539 1.96 -22.43 7.09
N PRO A 540 2.36 -23.23 6.09
CA PRO A 540 3.33 -24.30 6.32
C PRO A 540 4.66 -23.81 6.87
N LEU A 541 5.15 -22.65 6.39
CA LEU A 541 6.46 -22.12 6.73
C LEU A 541 6.38 -20.76 7.41
N TYR A 542 7.04 -20.67 8.56
CA TYR A 542 7.29 -19.44 9.31
C TYR A 542 8.77 -19.35 9.69
N ASN A 543 9.24 -18.17 10.10
CA ASN A 543 10.49 -18.06 10.86
C ASN A 543 10.24 -18.17 12.38
N PRO A 544 11.29 -18.24 13.23
CA PRO A 544 11.14 -18.28 14.69
C PRO A 544 10.40 -17.08 15.30
N GLN A 545 10.40 -15.93 14.61
CA GLN A 545 9.67 -14.73 15.03
C GLN A 545 8.17 -14.79 14.67
N GLY A 546 7.71 -15.86 14.03
CA GLY A 546 6.30 -16.03 13.67
C GLY A 546 5.87 -15.27 12.42
N LEU A 547 6.80 -14.87 11.55
CA LEU A 547 6.51 -14.27 10.25
C LEU A 547 6.37 -15.36 9.17
N PRO A 548 5.27 -15.39 8.41
CA PRO A 548 5.04 -16.39 7.38
C PRO A 548 5.95 -16.17 6.17
N ALA A 549 6.40 -17.25 5.55
CA ALA A 549 7.04 -17.18 4.23
C ALA A 549 6.06 -16.58 3.22
N PRO A 550 6.43 -15.58 2.41
CA PRO A 550 5.56 -15.05 1.36
C PRO A 550 5.39 -16.07 0.22
N PRO A 551 4.30 -15.97 -0.58
CA PRO A 551 4.12 -16.81 -1.75
C PRO A 551 5.18 -16.50 -2.79
N PHE A 552 5.56 -17.50 -3.59
CA PHE A 552 6.51 -17.29 -4.68
C PHE A 552 6.20 -18.12 -5.91
N LEU A 553 6.66 -17.64 -7.07
CA LEU A 553 6.61 -18.32 -8.36
C LEU A 553 7.98 -18.17 -9.05
N LEU A 554 8.70 -19.29 -9.15
CA LEU A 554 10.08 -19.30 -9.64
C LEU A 554 10.19 -20.20 -10.87
N ASP A 555 10.83 -19.70 -11.92
CA ASP A 555 11.39 -20.53 -12.98
C ASP A 555 12.71 -21.13 -12.51
N THR A 556 12.99 -22.37 -12.92
CA THR A 556 14.20 -23.09 -12.50
C THR A 556 15.06 -23.48 -13.70
N LEU A 557 16.36 -23.18 -13.63
CA LEU A 557 17.33 -23.56 -14.65
C LEU A 557 18.44 -24.44 -14.06
N PRO A 558 18.89 -25.50 -14.76
CA PRO A 558 20.09 -26.23 -14.36
C PRO A 558 21.31 -25.32 -14.26
N ALA A 559 21.92 -25.23 -13.07
CA ALA A 559 23.10 -24.39 -12.82
C ALA A 559 24.42 -25.19 -12.76
N GLY A 560 24.35 -26.50 -12.47
CA GLY A 560 25.53 -27.37 -12.38
C GLY A 560 25.29 -28.62 -11.53
N ASN A 561 26.37 -29.36 -11.25
CA ASN A 561 26.35 -30.46 -10.28
C ASN A 561 26.74 -29.94 -8.90
N ALA A 562 25.99 -30.35 -7.87
CA ALA A 562 26.28 -30.09 -6.46
C ALA A 562 26.44 -31.42 -5.71
N ALA A 563 27.01 -31.38 -4.50
CA ALA A 563 27.04 -32.55 -3.64
C ALA A 563 25.61 -33.07 -3.39
N GLY A 564 25.34 -34.31 -3.81
CA GLY A 564 24.03 -34.95 -3.66
C GLY A 564 23.04 -34.75 -4.82
N GLY A 565 23.28 -33.86 -5.79
CA GLY A 565 22.31 -33.64 -6.87
C GLY A 565 22.69 -32.58 -7.90
N ARG A 566 21.70 -32.11 -8.67
CA ARG A 566 21.83 -31.02 -9.64
C ARG A 566 21.34 -29.72 -9.01
N GLU A 567 22.17 -28.69 -9.02
CA GLU A 567 21.79 -27.37 -8.52
C GLU A 567 20.89 -26.65 -9.53
N LEU A 568 19.86 -25.99 -9.02
CA LEU A 568 18.90 -25.21 -9.79
C LEU A 568 19.07 -23.73 -9.45
N LEU A 569 19.25 -22.90 -10.48
CA LEU A 569 19.11 -21.46 -10.37
C LEU A 569 17.63 -21.14 -10.23
N LEU A 570 17.29 -20.36 -9.20
CA LEU A 570 15.94 -19.87 -8.93
C LEU A 570 15.80 -18.46 -9.52
N LEU A 571 14.90 -18.31 -10.50
CA LEU A 571 14.63 -17.04 -11.15
C LEU A 571 13.17 -16.65 -10.90
N PRO A 572 12.89 -15.42 -10.46
CA PRO A 572 11.50 -14.95 -10.36
C PRO A 572 10.80 -15.03 -11.72
N SER A 573 9.62 -15.65 -11.75
CA SER A 573 8.86 -15.79 -12.99
C SER A 573 8.17 -14.48 -13.37
N SER A 574 8.36 -14.07 -14.61
CA SER A 574 7.61 -13.00 -15.27
C SER A 574 6.56 -13.54 -16.24
N ARG A 575 6.33 -14.86 -16.28
CA ARG A 575 5.47 -15.52 -17.27
C ARG A 575 4.28 -16.18 -16.56
N PHE A 576 3.10 -15.65 -16.82
CA PHE A 576 1.82 -16.30 -16.56
C PHE A 576 1.40 -16.94 -17.88
N LEU A 577 1.91 -18.16 -18.13
CA LEU A 577 1.68 -18.94 -19.35
C LEU A 577 1.07 -20.29 -19.01
#